data_AF-A0A0Q8WMN8-F1
#
_entry.id   AF-A0A0Q8WMN8-F1
#
_cell.length_a   1.000
_cell.length_b   1.000
_cell.length_c   1.000
_cell.angle_alpha   90.00
_cell.angle_beta   90.00
_cell.angle_gamma   90.00
#
_symmetry.space_group_name_H-M   'P 1'
#
loop_
_entity.id
_entity.type
_entity.pdbx_description
1 polymer ?
#
loop_
_entity_poly.entity_id
_entity_poly.type
_entity_poly.pdbx_seq_one_letter_code
_entity_poly.pdbx_strand_id
1 'polypeptide(L)'
;MTTTALYDAETGLPGRGLLTDRLLMALRGAERTGHEVGLVLLELTSIEHEDAATGTPDVLSEVLQEVAERLSACIRGVDSVGRLGPTTFALVLQGEVGEEGIRTLARRVLFELSPPILTGLRQHFVTARLGGTFAVPGLDDPRSMLRRAGVALDQARQPDAELFVLHDTGD
;
A
#
# COMPACT_ATOMS: atom_id res chain seq x y z
N MET A 1 -6.94 -11.65 -24.20
CA MET A 1 -7.67 -11.77 -22.92
C MET A 1 -6.65 -12.15 -21.86
N THR A 2 -6.11 -11.18 -21.13
CA THR A 2 -5.19 -11.43 -20.02
C THR A 2 -6.02 -11.83 -18.82
N THR A 3 -6.01 -13.11 -18.45
CA THR A 3 -6.57 -13.59 -17.19
C THR A 3 -5.84 -12.87 -16.06
N THR A 4 -6.51 -11.97 -15.35
CA THR A 4 -5.93 -11.31 -14.18
C THR A 4 -5.61 -12.38 -13.14
N ALA A 5 -4.33 -12.62 -12.87
CA ALA A 5 -3.91 -13.55 -11.83
C ALA A 5 -4.41 -13.04 -10.46
N LEU A 6 -4.92 -13.96 -9.64
CA LEU A 6 -5.40 -13.65 -8.28
C LEU A 6 -4.25 -13.18 -7.37
N TYR A 7 -3.04 -13.67 -7.65
CA TYR A 7 -1.81 -13.34 -6.95
C TYR A 7 -0.77 -12.78 -7.92
N ASP A 8 0.04 -11.85 -7.46
CA ASP A 8 1.21 -11.33 -8.15
C ASP A 8 2.32 -12.39 -8.11
N ALA A 9 2.88 -12.73 -9.28
CA ALA A 9 3.85 -13.82 -9.37
C ALA A 9 5.19 -13.50 -8.70
N GLU A 10 5.58 -12.22 -8.66
CA GLU A 10 6.85 -11.80 -8.09
C GLU A 10 6.80 -11.75 -6.56
N THR A 11 5.71 -11.21 -6.00
CA THR A 11 5.61 -10.95 -4.55
C THR A 11 4.75 -11.97 -3.79
N GLY A 12 3.98 -12.81 -4.49
CA GLY A 12 3.00 -13.70 -3.87
C GLY A 12 1.80 -12.99 -3.25
N LEU A 13 1.75 -11.66 -3.28
CA LEU A 13 0.65 -10.88 -2.72
C LEU A 13 -0.62 -10.97 -3.58
N PRO A 14 -1.80 -10.71 -3.01
CA PRO A 14 -3.00 -10.41 -3.77
C PRO A 14 -2.73 -9.42 -4.91
N GLY A 15 -3.10 -9.82 -6.13
CA GLY A 15 -3.12 -8.91 -7.27
C GLY A 15 -4.32 -7.96 -7.17
N ARG A 16 -4.38 -7.00 -8.12
CA ARG A 16 -5.44 -5.97 -8.16
C ARG A 16 -6.86 -6.53 -8.03
N GLY A 17 -7.16 -7.63 -8.74
CA GLY A 17 -8.50 -8.24 -8.71
C GLY A 17 -8.88 -8.72 -7.31
N LEU A 18 -8.02 -9.53 -6.69
CA LEU A 18 -8.27 -10.08 -5.36
C LEU A 18 -8.28 -9.01 -4.27
N LEU A 19 -7.39 -8.02 -4.34
CA LEU A 19 -7.39 -6.93 -3.36
C LEU A 19 -8.66 -6.07 -3.45
N THR A 20 -9.12 -5.79 -4.68
CA THR A 20 -10.37 -5.03 -4.89
C THR A 20 -11.57 -5.79 -4.35
N ASP A 21 -11.61 -7.11 -4.53
CA ASP A 21 -12.64 -7.98 -3.95
C ASP A 21 -12.60 -7.96 -2.43
N ARG A 22 -11.41 -8.06 -1.81
CA ARG A 22 -11.25 -7.95 -0.35
C ARG A 22 -11.68 -6.58 0.19
N LEU A 23 -11.39 -5.50 -0.53
CA LEU A 23 -11.88 -4.15 -0.17
C LEU A 23 -13.41 -4.09 -0.23
N LEU A 24 -14.03 -4.67 -1.27
CA LEU A 24 -15.48 -4.76 -1.37
C LEU A 24 -16.10 -5.56 -0.21
N MET A 25 -15.48 -6.68 0.14
CA MET A 25 -15.92 -7.51 1.27
C MET A 25 -15.80 -6.75 2.60
N ALA A 26 -14.70 -6.03 2.81
CA ALA A 26 -14.49 -5.19 3.99
C ALA A 26 -15.58 -4.13 4.12
N LEU A 27 -15.89 -3.40 3.04
CA LEU A 27 -16.94 -2.38 3.01
C LEU A 27 -18.32 -2.95 3.35
N ARG A 28 -18.69 -4.09 2.75
CA ARG A 28 -19.95 -4.79 3.06
C ARG A 28 -19.99 -5.32 4.49
N GLY A 29 -18.85 -5.74 5.03
CA GLY A 29 -18.73 -6.16 6.42
C GLY A 29 -18.99 -4.99 7.37
N ALA A 30 -18.35 -3.85 7.10
CA ALA A 30 -18.49 -2.61 7.85
C ALA A 30 -19.93 -2.08 7.91
N GLU A 31 -20.68 -2.16 6.81
CA GLU A 31 -22.12 -1.80 6.80
C GLU A 31 -22.94 -2.59 7.82
N ARG A 32 -22.54 -3.83 8.13
CA ARG A 32 -23.25 -4.71 9.06
C ARG A 32 -22.77 -4.59 10.50
N THR A 33 -21.48 -4.37 10.71
CA THR A 33 -20.86 -4.37 12.05
C THR A 33 -20.62 -2.98 12.61
N GLY A 34 -20.73 -1.93 11.80
CA GLY A 34 -20.39 -0.56 12.18
C GLY A 34 -18.88 -0.31 12.33
N HIS A 35 -18.04 -1.22 11.85
CA HIS A 35 -16.58 -1.02 11.82
C HIS A 35 -16.18 -0.08 10.68
N GLU A 36 -14.97 0.46 10.76
CA GLU A 36 -14.41 1.33 9.74
C GLU A 36 -13.54 0.53 8.76
N VAL A 37 -13.39 1.08 7.56
CA VAL A 37 -12.50 0.54 6.52
C VAL A 37 -11.56 1.64 6.07
N GLY A 38 -10.27 1.32 6.05
CA GLY A 38 -9.21 2.20 5.58
C GLY A 38 -8.57 1.65 4.33
N LEU A 39 -8.07 2.54 3.49
CA LEU A 39 -7.24 2.21 2.34
C LEU A 39 -6.01 3.10 2.31
N VAL A 40 -4.84 2.49 2.22
CA VAL A 40 -3.57 3.18 1.99
C VAL A 40 -2.96 2.68 0.69
N LEU A 41 -2.68 3.60 -0.22
CA LEU A 41 -1.82 3.34 -1.37
C LEU A 41 -0.38 3.72 -1.02
N LEU A 42 0.55 2.89 -1.44
CA LEU A 42 1.98 3.11 -1.31
C LEU A 42 2.63 3.05 -2.68
N GLU A 43 3.51 4.00 -2.98
CA GLU A 43 4.38 3.99 -4.16
C GLU A 43 5.83 4.04 -3.74
N LEU A 44 6.65 3.12 -4.25
CA LEU A 44 8.10 3.23 -4.16
C LEU A 44 8.61 4.32 -5.12
N THR A 45 9.25 5.37 -4.61
CA THR A 45 9.70 6.53 -5.39
C THR A 45 11.13 6.42 -5.89
N SER A 46 12.03 5.83 -5.10
CA SER A 46 13.39 5.52 -5.53
C SER A 46 13.83 4.18 -4.94
N ILE A 47 14.65 3.46 -5.71
CA ILE A 47 15.38 2.28 -5.26
C ILE A 47 16.85 2.59 -5.55
N GLU A 48 17.52 3.11 -4.53
CA GLU A 48 18.92 3.52 -4.61
C GLU A 48 19.84 2.39 -4.16
N HIS A 49 21.02 2.33 -4.75
CA HIS A 49 22.02 1.31 -4.47
C HIS A 49 23.32 2.03 -4.10
N GLU A 50 24.10 1.50 -3.15
CA GLU A 50 25.37 2.15 -2.72
C GLU A 50 26.39 2.27 -3.86
N ASP A 51 26.44 1.27 -4.77
CA ASP A 51 27.33 1.25 -5.93
C ASP A 51 26.53 1.47 -7.23
N ALA A 52 26.49 2.70 -7.72
CA ALA A 52 25.61 3.13 -8.80
C ALA A 52 25.83 2.42 -10.15
N ALA A 53 24.93 1.50 -10.50
CA ALA A 53 24.30 1.36 -11.83
C ALA A 53 23.04 0.50 -11.67
N THR A 54 21.95 0.92 -12.32
CA THR A 54 20.62 0.30 -12.34
C THR A 54 20.63 -1.23 -12.19
N GLY A 55 19.88 -1.73 -11.21
CA GLY A 55 19.72 -3.17 -10.95
C GLY A 55 19.20 -3.92 -12.17
N THR A 56 19.70 -5.15 -12.36
CA THR A 56 19.10 -6.10 -13.30
C THR A 56 17.67 -6.44 -12.85
N PRO A 57 16.78 -6.88 -13.76
CA PRO A 57 15.39 -7.23 -13.43
C PRO A 57 15.24 -8.18 -12.22
N ASP A 58 16.20 -9.08 -12.03
CA ASP A 58 16.22 -10.02 -10.90
C ASP A 58 16.35 -9.29 -9.55
N VAL A 59 17.19 -8.24 -9.47
CA VAL A 59 17.39 -7.44 -8.25
C VAL A 59 16.12 -6.66 -7.89
N LEU A 60 15.42 -6.11 -8.89
CA LEU A 60 14.16 -5.42 -8.65
C LEU A 60 13.12 -6.38 -8.05
N SER A 61 13.09 -7.63 -8.53
CA SER A 61 12.16 -8.65 -8.05
C SER A 61 12.44 -9.02 -6.59
N GLU A 62 13.71 -9.21 -6.23
CA GLU A 62 14.12 -9.45 -4.83
C GLU A 62 13.76 -8.27 -3.91
N VAL A 63 13.99 -7.03 -4.36
CA VAL A 63 13.60 -5.84 -3.59
C VAL A 63 12.09 -5.78 -3.38
N LEU A 64 11.29 -6.07 -4.41
CA LEU A 64 9.84 -6.07 -4.31
C LEU A 64 9.30 -7.18 -3.40
N GLN A 65 9.95 -8.34 -3.38
CA GLN A 65 9.63 -9.44 -2.45
C GLN A 65 9.86 -9.01 -0.99
N GLU A 66 11.02 -8.44 -0.69
CA GLU A 66 11.32 -7.94 0.66
C GLU A 66 10.35 -6.82 1.07
N VAL A 67 10.01 -5.89 0.17
CA VAL A 67 8.98 -4.88 0.44
C VAL A 67 7.64 -5.54 0.77
N ALA A 68 7.24 -6.56 0.01
CA ALA A 68 6.00 -7.28 0.26
C ALA A 68 5.99 -7.97 1.64
N GLU A 69 7.11 -8.56 2.05
CA GLU A 69 7.27 -9.19 3.36
C GLU A 69 7.15 -8.15 4.49
N ARG A 70 7.87 -7.02 4.39
CA ARG A 70 7.81 -5.93 5.38
C ARG A 70 6.41 -5.33 5.50
N LEU A 71 5.72 -5.11 4.38
CA LEU A 71 4.34 -4.64 4.40
C LEU A 71 3.38 -5.66 5.02
N SER A 72 3.60 -6.95 4.78
CA SER A 72 2.81 -8.02 5.37
C SER A 72 3.02 -8.10 6.90
N ALA A 73 4.24 -7.85 7.37
CA ALA A 73 4.55 -7.79 8.80
C ALA A 73 3.93 -6.55 9.49
N CYS A 74 3.67 -5.48 8.74
CA CYS A 74 2.94 -4.32 9.27
C CYS A 74 1.47 -4.67 9.55
N ILE A 75 0.79 -5.44 8.72
CA ILE A 75 -0.66 -5.55 8.84
C ILE A 75 -1.13 -6.63 9.83
N ARG A 76 -2.38 -6.52 10.33
CA ARG A 76 -3.01 -7.56 11.17
C ARG A 76 -3.63 -8.64 10.28
N GLY A 77 -3.97 -9.79 10.85
CA GLY A 77 -4.57 -10.89 10.07
C GLY A 77 -5.93 -10.59 9.42
N VAL A 78 -6.65 -9.56 9.89
CA VAL A 78 -7.91 -9.09 9.28
C VAL A 78 -7.69 -8.08 8.16
N ASP A 79 -6.52 -7.46 8.10
CA ASP A 79 -6.16 -6.49 7.07
C ASP A 79 -5.72 -7.24 5.80
N SER A 80 -5.43 -6.51 4.73
CA SER A 80 -4.91 -7.11 3.50
C SER A 80 -3.94 -6.18 2.80
N VAL A 81 -2.83 -6.73 2.33
CA VAL A 81 -1.89 -6.04 1.45
C VAL A 81 -1.96 -6.67 0.06
N GLY A 82 -1.80 -5.87 -0.99
CA GLY A 82 -1.76 -6.34 -2.37
C GLY A 82 -0.91 -5.44 -3.25
N ARG A 83 -0.45 -5.99 -4.38
CA ARG A 83 0.32 -5.24 -5.37
C ARG A 83 -0.58 -4.82 -6.53
N LEU A 84 -0.66 -3.51 -6.77
CA LEU A 84 -1.54 -2.93 -7.78
C LEU A 84 -0.82 -2.56 -9.07
N GLY A 85 0.50 -2.39 -9.02
CA GLY A 85 1.31 -2.00 -10.17
C GLY A 85 2.79 -2.37 -9.98
N PRO A 86 3.67 -1.91 -10.88
CA PRO A 86 5.09 -2.24 -10.83
C PRO A 86 5.76 -1.88 -9.50
N THR A 87 5.41 -0.73 -8.93
CA THR A 87 5.99 -0.19 -7.70
C THR A 87 4.91 0.25 -6.71
N THR A 88 3.65 -0.05 -7.01
CA THR A 88 2.48 0.41 -6.26
C THR A 88 1.87 -0.75 -5.47
N PHE A 89 1.71 -0.54 -4.17
CA PHE A 89 1.06 -1.45 -3.23
C PHE A 89 -0.17 -0.78 -2.63
N ALA A 90 -1.06 -1.59 -2.07
CA ALA A 90 -2.24 -1.12 -1.38
C ALA A 90 -2.53 -1.96 -0.14
N LEU A 91 -2.90 -1.29 0.94
CA LEU A 91 -3.21 -1.87 2.24
C LEU A 91 -4.66 -1.54 2.57
N VAL A 92 -5.49 -2.57 2.72
CA VAL A 92 -6.88 -2.51 3.17
C VAL A 92 -6.90 -2.82 4.67
N LEU A 93 -7.50 -1.93 5.44
CA LEU A 93 -7.55 -2.00 6.89
C LEU A 93 -8.99 -2.17 7.36
N GLN A 94 -9.21 -3.03 8.36
CA GLN A 94 -10.54 -3.33 8.90
C GLN A 94 -10.57 -3.19 10.43
N GLY A 95 -11.67 -2.65 10.96
CA GLY A 95 -11.91 -2.52 12.41
C GLY A 95 -11.99 -1.07 12.85
N GLU A 96 -11.34 -0.72 13.96
CA GLU A 96 -11.21 0.67 14.42
C GLU A 96 -10.07 1.34 13.62
N VAL A 97 -10.43 1.95 12.49
CA VAL A 97 -9.52 2.33 11.40
C VAL A 97 -9.61 3.84 11.09
N GLY A 98 -10.18 4.64 11.98
CA GLY A 98 -10.20 6.10 11.86
C GLY A 98 -8.82 6.74 11.59
N GLU A 99 -8.81 8.05 11.40
CA GLU A 99 -7.62 8.81 10.99
C GLU A 99 -6.33 8.40 11.71
N GLU A 100 -6.36 8.28 13.03
CA GLU A 100 -5.17 7.92 13.82
C GLU A 100 -4.67 6.50 13.55
N GLY A 101 -5.56 5.56 13.26
CA GLY A 101 -5.21 4.19 12.87
C GLY A 101 -4.45 4.15 11.55
N ILE A 102 -4.93 4.90 10.55
CA ILE A 102 -4.26 5.02 9.25
C ILE A 102 -2.90 5.71 9.42
N ARG A 103 -2.83 6.83 10.17
CA ARG A 103 -1.57 7.54 10.44
C ARG A 103 -0.56 6.65 11.15
N THR A 104 -1.01 5.84 12.11
CA THR A 104 -0.17 4.88 12.83
C THR A 104 0.38 3.81 11.89
N LEU A 105 -0.45 3.24 11.00
CA LEU A 105 0.04 2.31 10.00
C LEU A 105 1.06 2.97 9.07
N ALA A 106 0.78 4.17 8.56
CA ALA A 106 1.66 4.85 7.63
C ALA A 106 3.06 5.10 8.23
N ARG A 107 3.12 5.58 9.49
CA ARG A 107 4.38 5.74 10.21
C ARG A 107 5.12 4.42 10.38
N ARG A 108 4.41 3.35 10.74
CA ARG A 108 5.01 2.02 10.87
C ARG A 108 5.55 1.50 9.55
N VAL A 109 4.81 1.63 8.46
CA VAL A 109 5.26 1.21 7.12
C VAL A 109 6.52 1.96 6.72
N LEU A 110 6.54 3.29 6.89
CA LEU A 110 7.74 4.10 6.61
C LEU A 110 8.93 3.69 7.47
N PHE A 111 8.69 3.37 8.75
CA PHE A 111 9.74 2.88 9.65
C PHE A 111 10.29 1.52 9.21
N GLU A 112 9.44 0.55 8.89
CA GLU A 112 9.85 -0.79 8.46
C GLU A 112 10.56 -0.78 7.09
N LEU A 113 10.25 0.18 6.22
CA LEU A 113 10.94 0.34 4.95
C LEU A 113 12.27 1.12 5.06
N SER A 114 12.57 1.73 6.22
CA SER A 114 13.77 2.55 6.39
C SER A 114 15.10 1.77 6.42
N PRO A 115 15.21 0.54 6.96
CA PRO A 115 16.43 -0.22 6.89
C PRO A 115 16.74 -0.65 5.44
N PRO A 116 18.01 -0.79 5.05
CA PRO A 116 18.35 -1.27 3.72
C PRO A 116 17.78 -2.67 3.46
N ILE A 117 17.44 -2.93 2.21
CA ILE A 117 17.09 -4.24 1.69
C ILE A 117 18.38 -4.88 1.16
N LEU A 118 18.64 -6.13 1.54
CA LEU A 118 19.85 -6.85 1.12
C LEU A 118 19.53 -7.79 -0.04
N THR A 119 20.22 -7.61 -1.17
CA THR A 119 20.22 -8.61 -2.26
C THR A 119 21.64 -9.15 -2.44
N GLY A 120 21.86 -10.40 -1.99
CA GLY A 120 23.20 -10.97 -1.87
C GLY A 120 24.11 -10.14 -0.94
N LEU A 121 25.12 -9.47 -1.52
CA LEU A 121 26.08 -8.63 -0.79
C LEU A 121 25.81 -7.12 -0.94
N ARG A 122 24.72 -6.73 -1.62
CA ARG A 122 24.40 -5.33 -1.92
C ARG A 122 23.31 -4.80 -1.02
N GLN A 123 23.37 -3.51 -0.73
CA GLN A 123 22.35 -2.77 0.00
C GLN A 123 21.54 -1.88 -0.93
N HIS A 124 20.22 -1.90 -0.73
CA HIS A 124 19.25 -1.12 -1.47
C HIS A 124 18.43 -0.28 -0.51
N PHE A 125 18.37 1.02 -0.77
CA PHE A 125 17.55 1.94 0.00
C PHE A 125 16.31 2.26 -0.81
N VAL A 126 15.14 2.06 -0.19
CA VAL A 126 13.86 2.37 -0.82
C VAL A 126 13.25 3.59 -0.17
N THR A 127 12.72 4.50 -0.99
CA THR A 127 11.86 5.58 -0.51
C THR A 127 10.43 5.31 -0.96
N ALA A 128 9.46 5.74 -0.14
CA ALA A 128 8.06 5.56 -0.44
C ALA A 128 7.25 6.82 -0.15
N ARG A 129 6.20 7.04 -0.93
CA ARG A 129 5.12 7.99 -0.64
C ARG A 129 3.83 7.23 -0.45
N LEU A 130 2.98 7.73 0.45
CA LEU A 130 1.72 7.07 0.83
C LEU A 130 0.54 8.04 0.73
N GLY A 131 -0.58 7.53 0.23
CA GLY A 131 -1.87 8.23 0.20
C GLY A 131 -2.94 7.39 0.90
N GLY A 132 -3.58 7.95 1.93
CA GLY A 132 -4.60 7.28 2.71
C GLY A 132 -6.00 7.83 2.50
N THR A 133 -7.02 7.02 2.79
CA THR A 133 -8.41 7.45 2.98
C THR A 133 -9.14 6.44 3.87
N PHE A 134 -10.23 6.84 4.52
CA PHE A 134 -11.17 5.94 5.18
C PHE A 134 -12.53 6.01 4.49
N ALA A 135 -13.32 4.96 4.64
CA ALA A 135 -14.64 4.84 4.03
C ALA A 135 -15.67 5.68 4.79
N VAL A 136 -16.57 6.31 4.03
CA VAL A 136 -17.83 6.85 4.53
C VAL A 136 -18.88 5.75 4.42
N PRO A 137 -19.42 5.26 5.55
CA PRO A 137 -20.39 4.17 5.55
C PRO A 137 -21.59 4.42 4.63
N GLY A 138 -21.91 3.45 3.78
CA GLY A 138 -23.04 3.51 2.85
C GLY A 138 -22.89 4.44 1.65
N LEU A 139 -21.78 5.19 1.54
CA LEU A 139 -21.50 6.07 0.40
C LEU A 139 -20.35 5.58 -0.48
N ASP A 140 -19.39 4.86 0.12
CA ASP A 140 -18.18 4.45 -0.58
C ASP A 140 -18.23 3.05 -1.19
N ASP A 141 -17.57 2.94 -2.34
CA ASP A 141 -17.28 1.69 -3.02
C ASP A 141 -15.76 1.58 -3.28
N PRO A 142 -15.23 0.40 -3.66
CA PRO A 142 -13.80 0.24 -3.90
C PRO A 142 -13.21 1.28 -4.86
N ARG A 143 -13.94 1.70 -5.90
CA ARG A 143 -13.48 2.69 -6.88
C ARG A 143 -13.40 4.09 -6.27
N SER A 144 -14.36 4.49 -5.43
CA SER A 144 -14.32 5.81 -4.78
C SER A 144 -13.15 5.89 -3.81
N MET A 145 -12.92 4.85 -3.01
CA MET A 145 -11.78 4.80 -2.09
C MET A 145 -10.43 4.80 -2.83
N LEU A 146 -10.26 3.95 -3.85
CA LEU A 146 -9.04 3.93 -4.67
C LEU A 146 -8.76 5.29 -5.30
N ARG A 147 -9.80 5.99 -5.77
CA ARG A 147 -9.67 7.34 -6.33
C ARG A 147 -9.18 8.34 -5.27
N ARG A 148 -9.81 8.40 -4.10
CA ARG A 148 -9.41 9.35 -3.03
C ARG A 148 -8.00 9.07 -2.50
N ALA A 149 -7.67 7.80 -2.25
CA ALA A 149 -6.33 7.42 -1.85
C ALA A 149 -5.29 7.76 -2.94
N GLY A 150 -5.69 7.66 -4.23
CA GLY A 150 -4.88 8.10 -5.36
C GLY A 150 -4.63 9.61 -5.35
N VAL A 151 -5.65 10.42 -5.10
CA VAL A 151 -5.51 11.89 -4.96
C VAL A 151 -4.56 12.24 -3.81
N ALA A 152 -4.71 11.60 -2.65
CA ALA A 152 -3.77 11.78 -1.54
C ALA A 152 -2.35 11.36 -1.91
N LEU A 153 -2.18 10.25 -2.63
CA LEU A 153 -0.87 9.79 -3.07
C LEU A 153 -0.23 10.79 -4.05
N ASP A 154 -1.01 11.36 -4.97
CA ASP A 154 -0.54 12.38 -5.90
C ASP A 154 -0.13 13.68 -5.18
N GLN A 155 -0.86 14.06 -4.13
CA GLN A 155 -0.46 15.15 -3.22
C GLN A 155 0.86 14.79 -2.51
N ALA A 156 0.96 13.57 -1.99
CA ALA A 156 2.17 13.06 -1.36
C ALA A 156 3.35 12.93 -2.33
N ARG A 157 3.19 13.06 -3.66
CA ARG A 157 4.32 13.07 -4.60
C ARG A 157 4.92 14.48 -4.80
N GLN A 158 4.27 15.52 -4.30
CA GLN A 158 4.77 16.89 -4.46
C GLN A 158 6.09 17.07 -3.68
N PRO A 159 7.03 17.89 -4.17
CA PRO A 159 8.36 18.05 -3.57
C PRO A 159 8.34 18.40 -2.07
N ASP A 160 7.42 19.28 -1.67
CA ASP A 160 7.33 19.82 -0.30
C ASP A 160 6.24 19.13 0.55
N ALA A 161 5.62 18.07 0.03
CA ALA A 161 4.59 17.34 0.75
C ALA A 161 5.18 16.36 1.76
N GLU A 162 4.39 16.04 2.80
CA GLU A 162 4.68 14.95 3.72
C GLU A 162 4.75 13.61 2.98
N LEU A 163 5.53 12.65 3.52
CA LEU A 163 5.65 11.31 2.95
C LEU A 163 4.33 10.52 2.98
N PHE A 164 3.40 10.93 3.85
CA PHE A 164 2.05 10.39 3.94
C PHE A 164 1.04 11.54 3.93
N VAL A 165 0.06 11.46 3.06
CA VAL A 165 -1.09 12.38 3.03
C VAL A 165 -2.38 11.59 3.23
N LEU A 166 -3.28 12.10 4.06
CA LEU A 166 -4.61 11.53 4.26
C LEU A 166 -5.63 12.41 3.52
N HIS A 167 -6.42 11.79 2.64
CA HIS A 167 -7.60 12.43 2.07
C HIS A 167 -8.74 12.32 3.08
N ASP A 168 -9.05 13.43 3.75
CA ASP A 168 -10.25 13.54 4.58
C ASP A 168 -11.50 13.51 3.69
N THR A 169 -12.60 12.99 4.23
CA THR A 169 -13.90 12.91 3.58
C THR A 169 -14.67 14.24 3.64
N GLY A 170 -14.14 15.24 4.34
CA GLY A 170 -14.66 16.60 4.38
C GLY A 170 -14.08 17.51 3.31
N ASP A 171 -14.55 17.36 2.06
CA ASP A 171 -14.72 18.43 1.04
C ASP A 171 -15.44 17.90 -0.21
#